data_AF-A0A847GB14-F1
#
_entry.id   AF-A0A847GB14-F1
#
_cell.length_a   1.000
_cell.length_b   1.000
_cell.length_c   1.000
_cell.angle_alpha   90.00
_cell.angle_beta   90.00
_cell.angle_gamma   90.00
#
_symmetry.space_group_name_H-M   'P 1'
#
loop_
_entity.id
_entity.type
_entity.pdbx_description
1 polymer ?
#
loop_
_entity_poly.entity_id
_entity_poly.type
_entity_poly.pdbx_seq_one_letter_code
_entity_poly.pdbx_strand_id
1 'polypeptide(L)'
;MSGRVVTAMMGSCTVILITVLASVPAWPAPAKTFAMPGRLISVGPNPCAVSCRDLNDDGLVDIVTADRGLLADPRDERPANDELSVLIADKPMSFTRLTPT
;
A
#
# COMPACT_ATOMS: atom_id res chain seq x y z
N MET A 1 62.99 20.31 -28.28
CA MET A 1 62.77 19.05 -27.54
C MET A 1 61.79 19.36 -26.40
N SER A 2 60.50 19.27 -26.72
CA SER A 2 59.38 19.66 -25.86
C SER A 2 58.64 18.39 -25.49
N GLY A 3 58.51 18.10 -24.20
CA GLY A 3 57.78 16.94 -23.73
C GLY A 3 58.15 16.61 -22.30
N ARG A 4 57.25 16.92 -21.36
CA ARG A 4 56.99 16.21 -20.09
C ARG A 4 56.09 17.04 -19.16
N VAL A 5 54.84 17.28 -19.55
CA VAL A 5 53.79 17.74 -18.62
C VAL A 5 52.48 17.05 -18.98
N VAL A 6 52.40 15.72 -18.81
CA VAL A 6 51.14 14.95 -19.03
C VAL A 6 50.90 13.95 -17.89
N THR A 7 51.15 14.32 -16.63
CA THR A 7 50.96 13.39 -15.49
C THR A 7 50.04 13.90 -14.38
N ALA A 8 49.28 14.99 -14.58
CA ALA A 8 48.52 15.60 -13.47
C ALA A 8 47.03 15.87 -13.74
N MET A 9 46.33 15.01 -14.50
CA MET A 9 44.87 15.15 -14.69
C MET A 9 44.03 13.92 -14.28
N MET A 10 44.65 12.79 -13.91
CA MET A 10 43.91 11.58 -13.52
C MET A 10 43.57 11.49 -12.01
N GLY A 11 44.21 12.31 -11.16
CA GLY A 11 44.04 12.26 -9.70
C GLY A 11 42.95 13.18 -9.14
N SER A 12 42.47 14.16 -9.93
CA SER A 12 41.50 15.16 -9.45
C SER A 12 40.06 14.64 -9.51
N CYS A 13 39.72 13.84 -10.52
CA CYS A 13 38.36 13.34 -10.73
C CYS A 13 37.97 12.25 -9.70
N THR A 14 38.92 11.40 -9.31
CA THR A 14 38.70 10.31 -8.33
C THR A 14 38.59 10.82 -6.89
N VAL A 15 39.35 11.88 -6.54
CA VAL A 15 39.27 12.52 -5.22
C VAL A 15 37.97 13.30 -5.06
N ILE A 16 37.51 13.98 -6.11
CA ILE A 16 36.20 14.65 -6.13
C ILE A 16 35.06 13.63 -6.00
N LEU A 17 35.17 12.46 -6.63
CA LEU A 17 34.16 11.41 -6.52
C LEU A 17 34.07 10.85 -5.09
N ILE A 18 35.19 10.70 -4.40
CA ILE A 18 35.26 10.14 -3.03
C ILE A 18 34.81 11.17 -1.98
N THR A 19 35.12 12.45 -2.13
CA THR A 19 34.69 13.48 -1.17
C THR A 19 33.19 13.78 -1.27
N VAL A 20 32.61 13.73 -2.47
CA VAL A 20 31.15 13.90 -2.66
C VAL A 20 30.36 12.76 -2.03
N LEU A 21 30.88 11.53 -2.05
CA LEU A 21 30.29 10.35 -1.39
C LEU A 21 30.33 10.44 0.15
N ALA A 22 31.36 11.07 0.72
CA ALA A 22 31.48 11.23 2.17
C ALA A 22 30.59 12.35 2.75
N SER A 23 30.05 13.22 1.89
CA SER A 23 29.18 14.34 2.28
C SER A 23 27.69 14.11 2.06
N VAL A 24 27.26 12.89 1.71
CA VAL A 24 25.82 12.61 1.54
C VAL A 24 25.17 12.67 2.92
N PRO A 25 24.32 13.67 3.22
CA PRO A 25 23.57 13.66 4.47
C PRO A 25 22.69 12.42 4.47
N ALA A 26 22.66 11.69 5.59
CA ALA A 26 21.69 10.64 5.78
C ALA A 26 20.29 11.25 5.65
N TRP A 27 19.61 10.97 4.54
CA TRP A 27 18.22 11.37 4.39
C TRP A 27 17.45 10.70 5.53
N PRO A 28 16.76 11.44 6.41
CA PRO A 28 15.92 10.82 7.41
C PRO A 28 14.88 9.99 6.65
N ALA A 29 14.88 8.68 6.88
CA ALA A 29 13.83 7.84 6.35
C ALA A 29 12.50 8.34 6.95
N PRO A 30 11.46 8.58 6.13
CA PRO A 30 10.16 8.93 6.67
C PRO A 30 9.71 7.82 7.62
N ALA A 31 9.42 8.19 8.87
CA ALA A 31 8.83 7.25 9.80
C ALA A 31 7.45 6.85 9.28
N LYS A 32 7.22 5.54 9.10
CA LYS A 32 5.88 5.01 8.80
C LYS A 32 5.08 5.00 10.10
N THR A 33 4.23 6.00 10.26
CA THR A 33 3.28 6.08 11.38
C THR A 33 1.95 5.47 10.99
N PHE A 34 1.32 4.76 11.92
CA PHE A 34 -0.08 4.37 11.77
C PHE A 34 -0.96 5.61 11.97
N ALA A 35 -1.68 6.02 10.94
CA ALA A 35 -2.67 7.08 11.01
C ALA A 35 -4.06 6.46 10.99
N MET A 36 -5.02 7.11 11.65
CA MET A 36 -6.41 6.75 11.51
C MET A 36 -6.81 6.95 10.03
N PRO A 37 -7.47 5.97 9.40
CA PRO A 37 -7.85 6.10 8.00
C PRO A 37 -8.80 7.28 7.82
N GLY A 38 -8.56 8.09 6.78
CA GLY A 38 -9.41 9.25 6.48
C GLY A 38 -10.82 8.88 6.00
N ARG A 39 -11.07 7.60 5.71
CA ARG A 39 -12.36 7.09 5.22
C ARG A 39 -12.63 5.70 5.81
N LEU A 40 -13.83 5.52 6.33
CA LEU A 40 -14.37 4.21 6.69
C LEU A 40 -15.19 3.66 5.53
N ILE A 41 -15.15 2.35 5.34
CA ILE A 41 -15.86 1.63 4.27
C ILE A 41 -16.85 0.70 4.94
N SER A 42 -18.12 0.82 4.57
CA SER A 42 -19.18 -0.04 5.10
C SER A 42 -19.13 -1.42 4.44
N VAL A 43 -19.20 -2.46 5.27
CA VAL A 43 -19.33 -3.87 4.86
C VAL A 43 -20.61 -4.46 5.48
N GLY A 44 -20.81 -5.77 5.37
CA GLY A 44 -21.91 -6.47 6.00
C GLY A 44 -21.84 -6.44 7.54
N PRO A 45 -22.84 -7.02 8.21
CA PRO A 45 -22.91 -7.05 9.67
C PRO A 45 -21.77 -7.88 10.27
N ASN A 46 -21.30 -7.46 11.45
CA ASN A 46 -20.37 -8.23 12.29
C ASN A 46 -19.17 -8.86 11.52
N PRO A 47 -18.35 -8.04 10.82
CA PRO A 47 -17.19 -8.54 10.09
C PRO A 47 -16.22 -9.25 11.05
N CYS A 48 -15.87 -10.49 10.74
CA CYS A 48 -15.06 -11.35 11.62
C CYS A 48 -13.70 -11.71 11.04
N ALA A 49 -13.53 -11.58 9.72
CA ALA A 49 -12.26 -11.79 9.04
C ALA A 49 -12.14 -10.84 7.85
N VAL A 50 -10.90 -10.52 7.50
CA VAL A 50 -10.54 -9.69 6.33
C VAL A 50 -9.36 -10.31 5.60
N SER A 51 -9.38 -10.27 4.27
CA SER A 51 -8.28 -10.66 3.40
C SER A 51 -8.06 -9.59 2.34
N CYS A 52 -6.80 -9.33 2.00
CA CYS A 52 -6.42 -8.32 1.02
C CYS A 52 -5.60 -8.96 -0.10
N ARG A 53 -6.02 -8.77 -1.35
CA ARG A 53 -5.30 -9.23 -2.55
C ARG A 53 -5.85 -8.50 -3.78
N ASP A 54 -5.02 -8.31 -4.78
CA ASP A 54 -5.49 -7.96 -6.13
C ASP A 54 -6.25 -9.16 -6.72
N LEU A 55 -7.56 -9.02 -6.91
CA LEU A 55 -8.45 -10.10 -7.39
C LEU A 55 -8.73 -10.01 -8.89
N ASN A 56 -8.52 -8.84 -9.50
CA ASN A 56 -8.83 -8.57 -10.91
C ASN A 56 -7.58 -8.29 -11.76
N ASP A 57 -6.38 -8.39 -11.18
CA ASP A 57 -5.07 -8.18 -11.78
C ASP A 57 -4.86 -6.76 -12.35
N ASP A 58 -5.47 -5.73 -11.75
CA ASP A 58 -5.31 -4.34 -12.16
C ASP A 58 -4.14 -3.60 -11.48
N GLY A 59 -3.46 -4.28 -10.56
CA GLY A 59 -2.34 -3.74 -9.79
C GLY A 59 -2.76 -2.99 -8.52
N LEU A 60 -4.06 -2.93 -8.20
CA LEU A 60 -4.58 -2.40 -6.94
C LEU A 60 -4.97 -3.55 -6.00
N VAL A 61 -4.83 -3.31 -4.70
CA VAL A 61 -5.19 -4.31 -3.69
C VAL A 61 -6.69 -4.20 -3.39
N ASP A 62 -7.43 -5.28 -3.65
CA ASP A 62 -8.83 -5.43 -3.23
C ASP A 62 -8.95 -5.98 -1.82
N ILE A 63 -10.16 -5.91 -1.26
CA ILE A 63 -10.47 -6.37 0.09
C ILE A 63 -11.69 -7.29 0.06
N VAL A 64 -11.64 -8.39 0.82
CA VAL A 64 -12.79 -9.24 1.09
C VAL A 64 -12.99 -9.34 2.59
N THR A 65 -14.23 -9.16 3.06
CA THR A 65 -14.60 -9.42 4.45
C THR A 65 -15.60 -10.57 4.57
N ALA A 66 -15.44 -11.36 5.62
CA ALA A 66 -16.44 -12.32 6.05
C ALA A 66 -17.31 -11.68 7.13
N ASP A 67 -18.61 -11.57 6.84
CA ASP A 67 -19.57 -10.80 7.60
C ASP A 67 -20.58 -11.77 8.21
N ARG A 68 -20.63 -11.86 9.54
CA ARG A 68 -21.55 -12.79 10.20
C ARG A 68 -22.94 -12.20 10.32
N GLY A 69 -23.94 -12.98 9.93
CA GLY A 69 -25.34 -12.58 10.07
C GLY A 69 -25.71 -12.28 11.53
N LEU A 70 -26.68 -11.39 11.73
CA LEU A 70 -27.24 -11.08 13.04
C LEU A 70 -28.70 -11.50 13.10
N LEU A 71 -29.03 -12.45 13.98
CA LEU A 71 -30.41 -12.77 14.33
C LEU A 71 -30.93 -11.74 15.33
N ALA A 72 -31.41 -10.60 14.83
CA ALA A 72 -31.94 -9.52 15.67
C ALA A 72 -33.37 -9.81 16.14
N ASP A 73 -34.19 -10.51 15.33
CA ASP A 73 -35.53 -10.97 15.68
C ASP A 73 -35.71 -12.44 15.25
N PRO A 74 -36.21 -13.34 16.13
CA PRO A 74 -36.51 -14.73 15.77
C PRO A 74 -37.56 -14.93 14.66
N ARG A 75 -38.35 -13.89 14.34
CA ARG A 75 -39.43 -13.95 13.34
C ARG A 75 -39.00 -13.55 11.95
N ASP A 76 -37.84 -12.93 11.83
CA ASP A 76 -37.36 -12.56 10.52
C ASP A 76 -36.86 -13.84 9.80
N GLU A 77 -37.53 -14.24 8.72
CA GLU A 77 -37.17 -15.45 7.95
C GLU A 77 -35.85 -15.31 7.15
N ARG A 78 -35.23 -14.12 7.14
CA ARG A 78 -34.05 -13.78 6.34
C ARG A 78 -32.78 -13.20 7.03
N PRO A 79 -32.68 -12.84 8.33
CA PRO A 79 -31.49 -12.21 8.88
C PRO A 79 -30.78 -13.15 9.84
N ALA A 80 -29.89 -13.96 9.29
CA ALA A 80 -28.70 -14.46 9.99
C ALA A 80 -27.74 -15.15 9.01
N ASN A 81 -27.87 -14.93 7.71
CA ASN A 81 -26.94 -15.56 6.79
C ASN A 81 -25.60 -14.84 6.86
N ASP A 82 -24.54 -15.63 6.86
CA ASP A 82 -23.19 -15.11 6.67
C ASP A 82 -23.08 -14.56 5.24
N GLU A 83 -22.51 -13.37 5.11
CA GLU A 83 -22.30 -12.68 3.84
C GLU A 83 -20.81 -12.50 3.57
N LEU A 84 -20.46 -12.38 2.28
CA LEU A 84 -19.14 -11.94 1.85
C LEU A 84 -19.28 -10.56 1.22
N SER A 85 -18.55 -9.58 1.74
CA SER A 85 -18.39 -8.29 1.06
C SER A 85 -17.10 -8.29 0.27
N VAL A 86 -17.21 -8.17 -1.06
CA VAL A 86 -16.06 -8.00 -1.96
C VAL A 86 -15.95 -6.52 -2.33
N LEU A 87 -14.81 -5.92 -2.02
CA LEU A 87 -14.51 -4.51 -2.23
C LEU A 87 -13.42 -4.39 -3.29
N ILE A 88 -13.80 -4.02 -4.51
CA ILE A 88 -12.86 -3.83 -5.61
C ILE A 88 -12.31 -2.40 -5.59
N ALA A 89 -10.99 -2.26 -5.70
CA ALA A 89 -10.33 -0.99 -5.73
C ALA A 89 -10.46 -0.34 -7.12
N ASP A 90 -10.93 0.90 -7.18
CA ASP A 90 -10.91 1.70 -8.42
C ASP A 90 -9.69 2.63 -8.49
N LYS A 91 -9.20 3.02 -7.31
CA LYS A 91 -8.04 3.90 -7.09
C LYS A 91 -7.38 3.51 -5.77
N PRO A 92 -6.14 3.96 -5.50
CA PRO A 92 -5.52 3.74 -4.20
C PRO A 92 -6.44 4.17 -3.05
N MET A 93 -6.77 3.22 -2.17
CA MET A 93 -7.64 3.42 -1.00
C MET A 93 -9.09 3.85 -1.31
N SER A 94 -9.58 3.62 -2.53
CA SER A 94 -10.98 3.81 -2.91
C SER A 94 -11.55 2.49 -3.39
N PHE A 95 -12.74 2.14 -2.90
CA PHE A 95 -13.32 0.82 -3.09
C PHE A 95 -14.80 0.90 -3.46
N THR A 96 -15.22 -0.02 -4.33
CA THR A 96 -16.61 -0.27 -4.69
C THR A 96 -17.00 -1.66 -4.19
N ARG A 97 -18.05 -1.74 -3.38
CA ARG A 97 -18.61 -3.04 -2.95
C ARG A 97 -19.33 -3.68 -4.14
N LEU A 98 -18.94 -4.90 -4.49
CA LEU A 98 -19.68 -5.72 -5.44
C LEU A 98 -20.93 -6.26 -4.73
N THR A 99 -22.08 -5.96 -5.30
CA THR A 99 -23.33 -6.60 -4.92
C THR A 99 -23.57 -7.74 -5.91
N PRO A 100 -23.72 -9.00 -5.46
CA PRO A 100 -24.09 -10.09 -6.36
C PRO A 100 -25.45 -9.76 -7.02
N THR A 101 -25.47 -9.72 -8.35
CA THR A 101 -26.67 -9.54 -9.18
C THR A 101 -27.45 -10.82 -9.35
#